data_AF-A0A371GIQ0-F1
#
_entry.id   AF-A0A371GIQ0-F1
#
_cell.length_a   1.000
_cell.length_b   1.000
_cell.length_c   1.000
_cell.angle_alpha   90.00
_cell.angle_beta   90.00
_cell.angle_gamma   90.00
#
_symmetry.space_group_name_H-M   'P 1'
#
loop_
_entity.id
_entity.type
_entity.pdbx_description
1 polymer ?
#
loop_
_entity_poly.entity_id
_entity_poly.type
_entity_poly.pdbx_seq_one_letter_code
_entity_poly.pdbx_strand_id
1 'polypeptide(L)'
;MYHVKVDPTDTSPTTIPIVDLRDIDNNSKRRVEVVDQVRSACHEWGFFQEVNHGFSVEVLDEMLRGIRGFHEQDGEERKRLYSRDNEKRVRYFSSSETWLPIGGTPSHLWRSPKPCSNATSMQF
;
A
#
# COMPACT_ATOMS: atom_id res chain seq x y z
N MET A 1 1.40 -17.37 -21.46
CA MET A 1 2.75 -17.76 -21.00
C MET A 1 3.69 -16.68 -21.50
N TYR A 2 4.04 -15.70 -20.66
CA TYR A 2 4.84 -14.56 -21.08
C TYR A 2 6.30 -14.97 -21.01
N HIS A 3 6.99 -14.95 -22.15
CA HIS A 3 8.44 -15.13 -22.20
C HIS A 3 9.10 -13.80 -21.84
N VAL A 4 9.70 -13.72 -20.66
CA VAL A 4 10.63 -12.64 -20.33
C VAL A 4 11.92 -12.92 -21.09
N LYS A 5 12.26 -12.05 -22.05
CA LYS A 5 13.60 -12.02 -22.65
C LYS A 5 14.50 -11.28 -21.66
N VAL A 6 15.34 -12.03 -20.95
CA VAL A 6 16.39 -11.47 -20.09
C VAL A 6 17.61 -11.21 -20.98
N ASP A 7 18.04 -9.95 -21.11
CA ASP A 7 19.30 -9.61 -21.76
C ASP A 7 20.47 -9.98 -20.83
N PRO A 8 21.56 -10.62 -21.34
CA PRO A 8 22.63 -11.17 -20.51
C PRO A 8 23.55 -10.12 -19.86
N THR A 9 23.28 -8.83 -20.03
CA THR A 9 24.06 -7.71 -19.45
C THR A 9 23.33 -6.95 -18.34
N ASP A 10 22.06 -7.26 -18.06
CA ASP A 10 21.35 -6.63 -16.94
C ASP A 10 21.61 -7.43 -15.65
N THR A 11 22.69 -7.04 -14.96
CA THR A 11 23.03 -7.57 -13.62
C THR A 11 22.33 -6.74 -12.54
N SER A 12 21.15 -6.18 -12.81
CA SER A 12 20.33 -5.61 -11.75
C SER A 12 19.87 -6.76 -10.84
N PRO A 13 20.16 -6.71 -9.53
CA PRO A 13 19.64 -7.70 -8.62
C PRO A 13 18.12 -7.64 -8.73
N THR A 14 17.49 -8.72 -9.21
CA THR A 14 16.06 -8.72 -9.55
C THR A 14 15.16 -8.93 -8.33
N THR A 15 15.76 -9.02 -7.13
CA THR A 15 15.09 -9.40 -5.89
C THR A 15 15.36 -8.38 -4.80
N ILE A 16 14.29 -7.97 -4.12
CA ILE A 16 14.34 -7.03 -2.99
C ILE A 16 15.29 -7.57 -1.91
N PRO A 17 16.20 -6.74 -1.35
CA PRO A 17 17.11 -7.18 -0.30
C PRO A 17 16.35 -7.63 0.94
N ILE A 18 16.82 -8.72 1.56
CA ILE A 18 16.30 -9.23 2.83
C ILE A 18 17.38 -9.07 3.90
N VAL A 19 17.08 -8.34 4.96
CA VAL A 19 17.95 -8.09 6.11
C VAL A 19 17.50 -8.93 7.29
N ASP A 20 18.41 -9.72 7.83
CA ASP A 20 18.12 -10.64 8.94
C ASP A 20 18.64 -10.09 10.27
N LEU A 21 17.69 -9.77 11.16
CA LEU A 21 17.93 -9.12 12.45
C LEU A 21 18.19 -10.10 13.60
N ARG A 22 18.37 -11.40 13.33
CA ARG A 22 18.75 -12.37 14.38
C ARG A 22 20.02 -11.95 15.12
N ASP A 23 19.96 -12.09 16.44
CA ASP A 23 21.08 -11.93 17.37
C ASP A 23 21.76 -10.56 17.35
N ILE A 24 21.16 -9.54 16.74
CA ILE A 24 21.73 -8.18 16.69
C ILE A 24 21.94 -7.57 18.08
N ASP A 25 21.16 -8.00 19.07
CA ASP A 25 21.27 -7.52 20.45
C ASP A 25 22.43 -8.16 21.20
N ASN A 26 22.75 -9.41 20.85
CA ASN A 26 23.72 -10.25 21.57
C ASN A 26 25.10 -10.30 20.90
N ASN A 27 25.22 -9.85 19.63
CA ASN A 27 26.44 -9.95 18.86
C ASN A 27 26.81 -8.61 18.18
N SER A 28 27.86 -7.96 18.71
CA SER A 28 28.33 -6.67 18.20
C SER A 28 28.85 -6.71 16.77
N LYS A 29 29.51 -7.81 16.36
CA LYS A 29 29.98 -7.97 14.97
C LYS A 29 28.79 -8.08 14.02
N ARG A 30 27.80 -8.91 14.39
CA ARG A 30 26.56 -9.08 13.63
C ARG A 30 25.82 -7.77 13.46
N ARG A 31 25.75 -6.95 14.52
CA ARG A 31 25.14 -5.62 14.46
C ARG A 31 25.81 -4.73 13.41
N VAL A 32 27.15 -4.72 13.34
CA VAL A 32 27.88 -3.94 12.33
C VAL A 32 27.54 -4.41 10.91
N GLU A 33 27.54 -5.73 10.68
CA GLU A 33 27.17 -6.31 9.38
C GLU A 33 25.76 -5.92 8.94
N VAL A 34 24.78 -6.02 9.85
CA VAL A 34 23.39 -5.66 9.57
C VAL A 34 23.25 -4.17 9.27
N VAL A 35 23.96 -3.29 10.00
CA VAL A 35 23.97 -1.86 9.73
C VAL A 35 24.52 -1.55 8.33
N ASP A 36 25.58 -2.23 7.92
CA ASP A 36 26.13 -2.06 6.57
C ASP A 36 25.17 -2.59 5.49
N GLN A 37 24.47 -3.71 5.73
CA GLN A 37 23.42 -4.20 4.83
C GLN A 37 22.27 -3.21 4.68
N VAL A 38 21.79 -2.65 5.79
CA VAL A 38 20.73 -1.62 5.79
C VAL A 38 21.21 -0.38 5.02
N ARG A 39 22.46 0.06 5.24
CA ARG A 39 23.03 1.20 4.50
C ARG A 39 23.04 0.94 3.00
N SER A 40 23.54 -0.21 2.56
CA SER A 40 23.60 -0.55 1.13
C SER A 40 22.21 -0.67 0.53
N ALA A 41 21.27 -1.33 1.21
CA ALA A 41 19.90 -1.46 0.73
C ALA A 41 19.18 -0.10 0.62
N CYS A 42 19.34 0.79 1.59
CA CYS A 42 18.81 2.15 1.51
C CYS A 42 19.42 2.93 0.33
N HIS A 43 20.73 2.77 0.07
CA HIS A 43 21.43 3.49 -0.99
C HIS A 43 21.07 2.98 -2.39
N GLU A 44 20.98 1.67 -2.57
CA GLU A 44 20.78 1.04 -3.88
C GLU A 44 19.30 0.86 -4.24
N TRP A 45 18.45 0.57 -3.23
CA TRP A 45 17.05 0.20 -3.45
C TRP A 45 16.06 1.21 -2.87
N GLY A 46 16.43 1.91 -1.80
CA GLY A 46 15.51 2.79 -1.04
C GLY A 46 14.51 2.03 -0.16
N PHE A 47 14.45 0.70 -0.24
CA PHE A 47 13.66 -0.16 0.64
C PHE A 47 14.23 -1.59 0.68
N PHE A 48 13.87 -2.35 1.72
CA PHE A 48 14.25 -3.74 1.92
C PHE A 48 13.22 -4.45 2.79
N GLN A 49 13.27 -5.77 2.84
CA GLN A 49 12.49 -6.58 3.77
C GLN A 49 13.35 -6.92 4.99
N GLU A 50 12.80 -6.79 6.20
CA GLU A 50 13.45 -7.30 7.41
C GLU A 50 12.79 -8.60 7.87
N VAL A 51 13.60 -9.52 8.39
CA VAL A 51 13.14 -10.78 8.99
C VAL A 51 13.75 -10.94 10.39
N ASN A 52 13.07 -11.70 11.24
CA ASN A 52 13.46 -11.92 12.63
C ASN A 52 13.59 -10.62 13.46
N HIS A 53 12.73 -9.66 13.18
CA HIS A 53 12.64 -8.35 13.84
C HIS A 53 12.13 -8.39 15.29
N GLY A 54 11.79 -9.58 15.81
CA GLY A 54 11.44 -9.79 17.22
C GLY A 54 9.97 -9.61 17.58
N PHE A 55 9.09 -9.30 16.62
CA PHE A 55 7.64 -9.35 16.85
C PHE A 55 7.17 -10.80 16.84
N SER A 56 6.32 -11.15 17.80
CA SER A 56 5.65 -12.44 17.79
C SER A 56 4.63 -12.49 16.65
N VAL A 57 4.42 -13.68 16.09
CA VAL A 57 3.48 -13.88 14.98
C VAL A 57 2.06 -13.52 15.41
N GLU A 58 1.73 -13.74 16.68
CA GLU A 58 0.42 -13.45 17.26
C GLU A 58 0.11 -11.96 17.22
N VAL A 59 1.09 -11.09 17.52
CA VAL A 59 0.91 -9.63 17.47
C VAL A 59 0.62 -9.17 16.03
N LEU A 60 1.35 -9.72 15.05
CA LEU A 60 1.12 -9.41 13.64
C LEU A 60 -0.26 -9.87 13.18
N ASP A 61 -0.67 -11.07 13.60
CA ASP A 61 -1.98 -11.63 13.32
C ASP A 61 -3.12 -10.79 13.91
N GLU A 62 -3.00 -10.36 15.17
CA GLU A 62 -3.97 -9.49 15.81
C GLU A 62 -4.06 -8.12 15.13
N MET A 63 -2.92 -7.55 14.72
CA MET A 63 -2.90 -6.31 13.94
C MET A 63 -3.66 -6.47 12.61
N LEU A 64 -3.39 -7.54 11.87
CA LEU A 64 -4.07 -7.83 10.60
C LEU A 64 -5.58 -8.06 10.79
N ARG A 65 -5.98 -8.79 11.85
CA ARG A 65 -7.39 -8.97 12.22
C ARG A 65 -8.05 -7.64 12.56
N GLY A 66 -7.39 -6.77 13.32
CA GLY A 66 -7.91 -5.45 13.68
C GLY A 66 -8.11 -4.54 12.46
N ILE A 67 -7.11 -4.48 11.56
CA ILE A 67 -7.19 -3.70 10.32
C ILE A 67 -8.34 -4.22 9.44
N ARG A 68 -8.46 -5.54 9.30
CA ARG A 68 -9.54 -6.18 8.54
C ARG A 68 -10.90 -5.87 9.15
N GLY A 69 -11.05 -6.10 10.45
CA GLY A 69 -12.29 -5.86 11.18
C GLY A 69 -12.75 -4.41 11.08
N PHE A 70 -11.83 -3.43 11.14
CA PHE A 70 -12.16 -2.03 10.91
C PHE A 70 -12.72 -1.77 9.50
N HIS A 71 -12.10 -2.35 8.46
CA HIS A 71 -12.54 -2.14 7.07
C HIS A 71 -13.82 -2.90 6.72
N GLU A 72 -14.14 -3.97 7.44
CA GLU A 72 -15.37 -4.77 7.30
C GLU A 72 -16.58 -4.14 8.02
N GLN A 73 -16.38 -3.12 8.87
CA GLN A 73 -17.48 -2.35 9.47
C GLN A 73 -18.33 -1.60 8.43
N ASP A 74 -19.56 -1.27 8.84
CA ASP A 74 -20.45 -0.43 8.06
C ASP A 74 -19.80 0.92 7.70
N GLY A 75 -20.16 1.44 6.53
CA GLY A 75 -19.61 2.71 6.04
C GLY A 75 -19.87 3.88 6.99
N GLU A 76 -21.04 3.93 7.62
CA GLU A 76 -21.38 4.98 8.60
C GLU A 76 -20.50 4.93 9.86
N GLU A 77 -20.10 3.72 10.30
CA GLU A 77 -19.20 3.57 11.45
C GLU A 77 -17.81 4.13 11.13
N ARG A 78 -17.29 3.82 9.93
CA ARG A 78 -16.00 4.32 9.43
C ARG A 78 -16.02 5.81 9.14
N LYS A 79 -17.15 6.36 8.69
CA LYS A 79 -17.35 7.79 8.41
C LYS A 79 -17.07 8.67 9.63
N ARG A 80 -17.34 8.19 10.85
CA ARG A 80 -17.04 8.94 12.08
C ARG A 80 -15.55 9.26 12.25
N LEU A 81 -14.67 8.43 11.69
CA LEU A 81 -13.23 8.68 11.69
C LEU A 81 -12.76 9.40 10.41
N TYR A 82 -13.62 9.56 9.40
CA TYR A 82 -13.27 10.25 8.17
C TYR A 82 -12.92 11.71 8.45
N SER A 83 -11.84 12.18 7.82
CA SER A 83 -11.46 13.58 7.81
C SER A 83 -10.64 13.85 6.54
N ARG A 84 -10.46 15.12 6.16
CA ARG A 84 -9.42 15.56 5.20
C ARG A 84 -8.32 16.42 5.85
N ASP A 85 -8.50 16.74 7.13
CA ASP A 85 -7.51 17.44 7.93
C ASP A 85 -6.34 16.52 8.29
N ASN A 86 -5.16 16.85 7.78
CA ASN A 86 -3.93 16.10 8.01
C ASN A 86 -3.30 16.38 9.40
N GLU A 87 -3.76 17.40 10.13
CA GLU A 87 -3.33 17.67 11.50
C GLU A 87 -3.99 16.72 12.51
N LYS A 88 -5.12 16.11 12.12
CA LYS A 88 -5.81 15.12 12.95
C LYS A 88 -5.00 13.83 13.08
N ARG A 89 -4.57 13.53 14.32
CA ARG A 89 -3.73 12.37 14.66
C ARG A 89 -4.34 11.00 14.28
N VAL A 90 -5.66 10.84 14.41
CA VAL A 90 -6.38 9.62 14.03
C VAL A 90 -7.46 10.00 13.02
N ARG A 91 -7.29 9.51 11.79
CA ARG A 91 -8.17 9.81 10.66
C ARG A 91 -8.28 8.61 9.74
N TYR A 92 -9.48 8.39 9.25
CA TYR A 92 -9.70 7.57 8.07
C TYR A 92 -9.71 8.47 6.84
N PHE A 93 -9.02 8.06 5.79
CA PHE A 93 -9.00 8.78 4.51
C PHE A 93 -9.36 7.82 3.38
N SER A 94 -10.20 8.28 2.48
CA SER A 94 -10.51 7.63 1.23
C SER A 94 -10.56 8.69 0.13
N SER A 95 -10.07 8.34 -1.05
CA SER A 95 -10.17 9.17 -2.25
C SER A 95 -11.60 9.27 -2.78
N SER A 96 -12.50 8.40 -2.34
CA SER A 96 -13.92 8.46 -2.71
C SER A 96 -14.62 9.64 -2.03
N GLU A 97 -15.32 10.46 -2.82
CA GLU A 97 -16.08 11.63 -2.36
C GLU A 97 -17.36 11.27 -1.59
N THR A 98 -17.64 9.98 -1.42
CA THR A 98 -18.88 9.40 -0.86
C THR A 98 -19.23 9.94 0.55
N TRP A 99 -18.28 10.51 1.28
CA TRP A 99 -18.42 10.84 2.71
C TRP A 99 -18.50 12.34 3.03
N LEU A 100 -18.45 13.23 2.03
CA LEU A 100 -18.54 14.68 2.25
C LEU A 100 -19.99 15.09 2.56
N PRO A 101 -20.23 15.91 3.61
CA PRO A 101 -21.52 16.56 3.79
C PRO A 101 -21.67 17.59 2.67
N ILE A 102 -22.88 17.69 2.11
CA ILE A 102 -23.33 18.47 0.94
C ILE A 102 -22.75 18.05 -0.44
N GLY A 103 -23.51 17.21 -1.15
CA GLY A 103 -23.49 17.16 -2.62
C GLY A 103 -22.70 16.02 -3.29
N GLY A 104 -22.41 14.92 -2.59
CA GLY A 104 -21.78 13.75 -3.21
C GLY A 104 -22.64 13.22 -4.36
N THR A 105 -22.19 13.41 -5.60
CA THR A 105 -22.80 12.75 -6.77
C THR A 105 -22.82 11.24 -6.52
N PRO A 106 -23.92 10.54 -6.83
CA PRO A 106 -23.98 9.09 -6.65
C PRO A 106 -22.79 8.44 -7.37
N SER A 107 -22.11 7.52 -6.70
CA SER A 107 -21.03 6.68 -7.26
C SER A 107 -21.45 5.86 -8.49
N HIS A 108 -22.74 5.90 -8.86
CA HIS A 108 -23.28 5.39 -10.13
C HIS A 108 -22.96 6.26 -11.35
N LEU A 109 -22.43 7.47 -11.18
CA LEU A 109 -21.99 8.33 -12.30
C LEU A 109 -20.50 8.15 -12.61
N TRP A 110 -20.07 6.91 -12.79
CA TRP A 110 -18.88 6.67 -13.62
C TRP A 110 -19.10 7.37 -14.95
N ARG A 111 -18.17 8.25 -15.36
CA ARG A 111 -18.25 9.01 -16.62
C ARG A 111 -18.65 8.09 -17.76
N SER A 112 -19.93 8.11 -18.14
CA SER A 112 -20.31 7.71 -19.48
C SER A 112 -19.56 8.66 -20.43
N PRO A 113 -18.87 8.16 -21.47
CA PRO A 113 -18.40 9.03 -22.54
C PRO A 113 -19.59 9.84 -23.02
N LYS A 114 -19.45 11.17 -23.11
CA LYS A 114 -20.52 12.01 -23.65
C LYS A 114 -20.96 11.42 -25.00
N PRO A 115 -22.26 11.15 -25.23
CA PRO A 115 -22.68 10.73 -26.55
C PRO A 115 -22.31 11.84 -27.54
N CYS A 116 -21.56 11.48 -28.58
CA CYS A 116 -21.24 12.39 -29.68
C CYS A 116 -22.54 12.93 -30.26
N SER A 117 -22.74 14.24 -30.17
CA SER A 117 -23.92 14.93 -30.68
C SER A 117 -23.81 15.13 -32.19
N ASN A 118 -24.01 14.05 -32.95
CA ASN A 118 -24.25 14.07 -34.40
C ASN A 118 -24.34 12.64 -34.96
N ALA A 119 -25.47 11.98 -34.69
CA ALA A 119 -25.95 10.89 -35.55
C ALA A 119 -27.28 11.35 -36.14
N THR A 120 -27.24 11.77 -37.40
CA THR A 120 -28.41 12.03 -38.23
C THR A 120 -29.23 10.74 -38.35
N SER A 121 -30.54 10.92 -38.18
CA SER A 121 -31.59 9.92 -38.37
C SER A 121 -31.42 9.08 -39.65
N MET A 122 -31.48 7.76 -39.52
CA MET A 122 -32.16 6.91 -40.49
C MET A 122 -33.09 5.99 -39.69
N GLN A 123 -34.37 6.37 -39.69
CA GLN A 123 -35.48 5.47 -39.44
C GLN A 123 -35.64 4.54 -40.66
N PHE A 124 -36.13 3.32 -40.43
CA PHE A 124 -36.93 2.63 -41.43
C PHE A 124 -38.30 3.30 -41.51
#